data_AF-A0A7C5SUD3-F1
#
_entry.id   AF-A0A7C5SUD3-F1
#
_cell.length_a   1.000
_cell.length_b   1.000
_cell.length_c   1.000
_cell.angle_alpha   90.00
_cell.angle_beta   90.00
_cell.angle_gamma   90.00
#
_symmetry.space_group_name_H-M   'P 1'
#
loop_
_entity.id
_entity.type
_entity.pdbx_description
1 polymer ?
#
loop_
_entity_poly.entity_id
_entity_poly.type
_entity_poly.pdbx_seq_one_letter_code
_entity_poly.pdbx_strand_id
1 'polypeptide(L)'
;SGQLDDINESINSMFILLLFGVLLIYAILGTQFKSYFQPLLILATMPMAFTGVTLGLLITGNPLSLFTMYGVVALAGIAVNAAIVLISAANARLQAGMSITHATLYAARRRIIPILITTLTTIAGLSSLAMGLGGASLIWGPVATAIVWGLGLSSVLTLFAIPLLFRLFVKAPAG
;
A
#
# COMPACT_ATOMS: atom_id res chain seq x y z
N SER A 1 31.46 16.20 -4.39
CA SER A 1 30.38 17.19 -4.56
C SER A 1 29.40 16.76 -5.63
N GLY A 2 29.78 16.55 -6.90
CA GLY A 2 28.82 16.17 -7.97
C GLY A 2 27.96 14.90 -7.70
N GLN A 3 28.55 13.78 -7.28
CA GLN A 3 27.78 12.53 -7.07
C GLN A 3 26.70 12.61 -5.99
N LEU A 4 26.89 13.41 -4.94
CA LEU A 4 25.86 13.59 -3.90
C LEU A 4 24.73 14.49 -4.38
N ASP A 5 25.06 15.49 -5.22
CA ASP A 5 24.07 16.36 -5.83
C ASP A 5 23.19 15.59 -6.82
N ASP A 6 23.79 14.73 -7.66
CA ASP A 6 23.07 13.83 -8.59
C ASP A 6 22.12 12.86 -7.84
N ILE A 7 22.56 12.32 -6.69
CA ILE A 7 21.73 11.45 -5.84
C ILE A 7 20.55 12.23 -5.26
N ASN A 8 20.79 13.43 -4.72
CA ASN A 8 19.73 14.27 -4.16
C ASN A 8 18.71 14.70 -5.23
N GLU A 9 19.17 15.06 -6.43
CA GLU A 9 18.31 15.39 -7.55
C GLU A 9 17.44 14.19 -7.98
N SER A 10 18.03 12.99 -7.99
CA SER A 10 17.31 11.75 -8.28
C SER A 10 16.27 11.42 -7.20
N ILE A 11 16.59 11.57 -5.92
CA ILE A 11 15.64 11.40 -4.81
C ILE A 11 14.48 12.40 -4.93
N ASN A 12 14.79 13.66 -5.21
CA ASN A 12 13.76 14.69 -5.35
C ASN A 12 12.83 14.41 -6.54
N SER A 13 13.41 14.00 -7.67
CA SER A 13 12.66 13.59 -8.86
C SER A 13 11.73 12.41 -8.55
N MET A 14 12.20 11.41 -7.81
CA MET A 14 11.37 10.29 -7.36
C MET A 14 10.23 10.73 -6.45
N PHE A 15 10.48 11.65 -5.53
CA PHE A 15 9.45 12.18 -4.65
C PHE A 15 8.35 12.90 -5.45
N ILE A 16 8.74 13.68 -6.46
CA ILE A 16 7.80 14.34 -7.38
C ILE A 16 6.99 13.30 -8.16
N LEU A 17 7.63 12.24 -8.68
CA LEU A 17 6.95 11.15 -9.39
C LEU A 17 5.98 10.39 -8.49
N LEU A 18 6.36 10.12 -7.24
CA LEU A 18 5.50 9.50 -6.24
C LEU A 18 4.26 10.37 -6.00
N LEU A 19 4.45 11.68 -5.79
CA LEU A 19 3.35 12.62 -5.55
C LEU A 19 2.40 12.68 -6.75
N PHE A 20 2.94 12.73 -7.98
CA PHE A 20 2.16 12.65 -9.21
C PHE A 20 1.35 11.34 -9.29
N GLY A 21 1.99 10.21 -8.99
CA GLY A 21 1.33 8.91 -8.96
C GLY A 21 0.19 8.86 -7.95
N VAL A 22 0.40 9.38 -6.73
CA VAL A 22 -0.63 9.49 -5.70
C VAL A 22 -1.79 10.37 -6.16
N LEU A 23 -1.50 11.50 -6.80
CA LEU A 23 -2.53 12.40 -7.37
C LEU A 23 -3.36 11.72 -8.46
N LEU A 24 -2.70 10.98 -9.35
CA LEU A 24 -3.39 10.20 -10.40
C LEU A 24 -4.27 9.10 -9.80
N ILE A 25 -3.75 8.35 -8.82
CA ILE A 25 -4.52 7.35 -8.08
C ILE A 25 -5.74 8.01 -7.42
N TYR A 26 -5.55 9.15 -6.75
CA TYR A 26 -6.65 9.89 -6.13
C TYR A 26 -7.74 10.26 -7.15
N ALA A 27 -7.35 10.82 -8.30
CA ALA A 27 -8.28 11.23 -9.35
C ALA A 27 -9.05 10.03 -9.94
N ILE A 28 -8.36 8.93 -10.24
CA ILE A 28 -8.96 7.70 -10.77
C ILE A 28 -9.94 7.11 -9.74
N LEU A 29 -9.54 7.01 -8.48
CA LEU A 29 -10.41 6.46 -7.44
C LEU A 29 -11.60 7.36 -7.11
N GLY A 30 -11.41 8.68 -7.16
CA GLY A 30 -12.49 9.65 -6.94
C GLY A 30 -13.60 9.51 -7.97
N THR A 31 -13.23 9.32 -9.24
CA THR A 31 -14.19 9.04 -10.31
C THR A 31 -14.79 7.65 -10.20
N GLN A 32 -13.99 6.62 -9.86
CA GLN A 32 -14.45 5.23 -9.71
C GLN A 32 -15.48 5.06 -8.57
N PHE A 33 -15.18 5.60 -7.39
CA PHE A 33 -16.01 5.44 -6.20
C PHE A 33 -17.08 6.54 -6.05
N LYS A 34 -17.10 7.54 -6.95
CA LYS A 34 -17.99 8.71 -6.88
C LYS A 34 -17.97 9.38 -5.49
N SER A 35 -16.80 9.39 -4.85
CA SER A 35 -16.61 9.88 -3.48
C SER A 35 -15.21 10.46 -3.33
N TYR A 36 -15.09 11.58 -2.61
CA TYR A 36 -13.81 12.21 -2.31
C TYR A 36 -13.12 11.62 -1.07
N PHE A 37 -13.91 11.07 -0.13
CA PHE A 37 -13.36 10.52 1.12
C PHE A 37 -12.78 9.12 0.93
N GLN A 38 -13.41 8.27 0.11
CA GLN A 38 -12.93 6.90 -0.08
C GLN A 38 -11.52 6.81 -0.69
N PRO A 39 -11.16 7.61 -1.72
CA PRO A 39 -9.78 7.68 -2.20
C PRO A 39 -8.79 8.09 -1.11
N LEU A 40 -9.16 9.06 -0.26
CA LEU A 40 -8.31 9.50 0.86
C LEU A 40 -8.08 8.36 1.87
N LEU A 41 -9.12 7.58 2.18
CA LEU A 41 -9.02 6.42 3.06
C LEU A 41 -8.08 5.35 2.47
N ILE A 42 -8.12 5.15 1.16
CA ILE A 42 -7.23 4.22 0.45
C ILE A 42 -5.79 4.72 0.50
N LEU A 43 -5.57 6.00 0.26
CA LEU A 43 -4.23 6.60 0.34
C LEU A 43 -3.66 6.60 1.76
N ALA A 44 -4.49 6.48 2.80
CA ALA A 44 -4.01 6.32 4.16
C ALA A 44 -3.18 5.04 4.36
N THR A 45 -3.29 4.03 3.48
CA THR A 45 -2.42 2.83 3.53
C THR A 45 -0.98 3.12 3.13
N MET A 46 -0.73 4.20 2.39
CA MET A 46 0.61 4.58 1.96
C MET A 46 1.55 4.85 3.15
N PRO A 47 1.22 5.75 4.10
CA PRO A 47 2.00 5.91 5.33
C PRO A 47 2.21 4.59 6.09
N MET A 48 1.20 3.71 6.14
CA MET A 48 1.33 2.41 6.82
C MET A 48 2.38 1.51 6.12
N ALA A 49 2.45 1.57 4.80
CA ALA A 49 3.46 0.87 3.99
C ALA A 49 4.86 1.44 4.20
N PHE A 50 4.99 2.76 4.26
CA PHE A 50 6.26 3.40 4.61
C PHE A 50 6.79 2.94 5.98
N THR A 51 5.93 2.87 7.01
CA THR A 51 6.34 2.37 8.33
C THR A 51 6.89 0.93 8.26
N GLY A 52 6.28 0.07 7.43
CA GLY A 52 6.79 -1.28 7.19
C GLY A 52 8.14 -1.32 6.49
N VAL A 53 8.34 -0.45 5.49
CA VAL A 53 9.63 -0.33 4.80
C VAL A 53 10.72 0.11 5.76
N THR A 54 10.48 1.18 6.54
CA THR A 54 11.46 1.71 7.49
C THR A 54 11.84 0.66 8.52
N LEU A 55 10.87 -0.06 9.10
CA LEU A 55 11.15 -1.16 10.03
C LEU A 55 11.95 -2.29 9.36
N GLY A 56 11.60 -2.66 8.12
CA GLY A 56 12.32 -3.71 7.38
C GLY A 56 13.77 -3.36 7.09
N LEU A 57 14.03 -2.12 6.68
CA LEU A 57 15.39 -1.63 6.43
C LEU A 57 16.21 -1.59 7.72
N LEU A 58 15.62 -1.16 8.83
CA LEU A 58 16.27 -1.15 10.14
C LEU A 58 16.65 -2.57 10.59
N ILE A 59 15.76 -3.54 10.41
CA ILE A 59 15.99 -4.94 10.79
C ILE A 59 17.07 -5.58 9.90
N THR A 60 17.04 -5.29 8.60
CA THR A 60 17.96 -5.89 7.63
C THR A 60 19.29 -5.15 7.50
N GLY A 61 19.42 -3.97 8.12
CA GLY A 61 20.61 -3.11 8.02
C GLY A 61 20.80 -2.50 6.62
N ASN A 62 19.78 -2.53 5.76
CA ASN A 62 19.86 -1.98 4.41
C ASN A 62 19.72 -0.45 4.44
N PRO A 63 20.57 0.30 3.71
CA PRO A 63 20.45 1.75 3.65
C PRO A 63 19.19 2.18 2.90
N LEU A 64 18.67 3.35 3.27
CA LEU A 64 17.69 4.05 2.44
C LEU A 64 18.41 4.63 1.23
N SER A 65 18.33 3.93 0.10
CA SER A 65 19.00 4.27 -1.15
C SER A 65 18.00 4.63 -2.26
N LEU A 66 18.49 5.10 -3.41
CA LEU A 66 17.67 5.29 -4.61
C LEU A 66 16.93 4.00 -5.01
N PHE A 67 17.58 2.84 -4.87
CA PHE A 67 16.96 1.54 -5.15
C PHE A 67 15.83 1.21 -4.18
N THR A 68 16.04 1.49 -2.90
CA THR A 68 14.99 1.37 -1.88
C THR A 68 13.78 2.25 -2.22
N MET A 69 14.00 3.46 -2.73
CA MET A 69 12.93 4.37 -3.13
C MET A 69 12.13 3.86 -4.33
N TYR A 70 12.74 3.19 -5.32
CA TYR A 70 11.98 2.49 -6.36
C TYR A 70 11.03 1.43 -5.77
N GLY A 71 11.51 0.68 -4.78
CA GLY A 71 10.70 -0.31 -4.05
C GLY A 71 9.52 0.33 -3.32
N VAL A 72 9.72 1.48 -2.69
CA VAL A 72 8.66 2.27 -2.04
C VAL A 72 7.60 2.72 -3.04
N VAL A 73 8.01 3.25 -4.20
CA VAL A 73 7.09 3.69 -5.26
C VAL A 73 6.27 2.51 -5.80
N ALA A 74 6.89 1.35 -6.01
CA ALA A 74 6.17 0.15 -6.41
C ALA A 74 5.20 -0.34 -5.32
N LEU A 75 5.65 -0.36 -4.06
CA LEU A 75 4.86 -0.76 -2.91
C LEU A 75 3.61 0.11 -2.74
N ALA A 76 3.68 1.40 -3.06
CA ALA A 76 2.56 2.32 -3.04
C ALA A 76 1.32 1.76 -3.75
N GLY A 77 1.49 1.32 -5.00
CA GLY A 77 0.40 0.77 -5.81
C GLY A 77 -0.09 -0.57 -5.27
N ILE A 78 0.84 -1.43 -4.81
CA ILE A 78 0.52 -2.75 -4.28
C ILE A 78 -0.32 -2.62 -2.99
N ALA A 79 0.09 -1.74 -2.07
CA ALA A 79 -0.60 -1.51 -0.81
C ALA A 79 -2.00 -0.89 -1.01
N VAL A 80 -2.11 0.03 -1.98
CA VAL A 80 -3.40 0.65 -2.35
C VAL A 80 -4.39 -0.39 -2.88
N ASN A 81 -3.94 -1.38 -3.65
CA ASN A 81 -4.82 -2.42 -4.20
C ASN A 81 -5.58 -3.21 -3.11
N ALA A 82 -4.93 -3.54 -1.99
CA ALA A 82 -5.58 -4.25 -0.89
C ALA A 82 -6.77 -3.46 -0.31
N ALA A 83 -6.61 -2.14 -0.15
CA ALA A 83 -7.68 -1.26 0.30
C ALA A 83 -8.80 -1.08 -0.74
N ILE A 84 -8.46 -0.96 -2.03
CA ILE A 84 -9.44 -0.87 -3.13
C ILE A 84 -10.37 -2.09 -3.13
N VAL A 85 -9.81 -3.30 -3.05
CA VAL A 85 -10.59 -4.56 -3.07
C VAL A 85 -11.54 -4.67 -1.86
N LEU A 86 -11.10 -4.18 -0.70
CA LEU A 86 -11.90 -4.18 0.52
C LEU A 86 -13.05 -3.15 0.45
N ILE A 87 -12.74 -1.91 0.07
CA ILE A 87 -13.71 -0.82 0.00
C ILE A 87 -14.73 -1.05 -1.12
N SER A 88 -14.31 -1.53 -2.29
CA SER A 88 -15.22 -1.90 -3.38
C SER A 88 -16.22 -2.99 -2.94
N ALA A 89 -15.77 -3.98 -2.17
CA ALA A 89 -16.65 -5.01 -1.62
C ALA A 89 -17.64 -4.45 -0.58
N ALA A 90 -17.20 -3.51 0.25
CA ALA A 90 -18.08 -2.83 1.20
C ALA A 90 -19.15 -1.99 0.48
N ASN A 91 -18.75 -1.20 -0.53
CA ASN A 91 -19.65 -0.40 -1.34
C ASN A 91 -20.69 -1.24 -2.09
N ALA A 92 -20.28 -2.37 -2.67
CA ALA A 92 -21.22 -3.28 -3.33
C ALA A 92 -22.31 -3.79 -2.38
N ARG A 93 -21.98 -3.96 -1.09
CA ARG A 93 -22.93 -4.41 -0.07
C ARG A 93 -23.80 -3.26 0.45
N LEU A 94 -23.24 -2.05 0.57
CA LEU A 94 -24.02 -0.84 0.83
C LEU A 94 -25.07 -0.60 -0.26
N GLN A 95 -24.71 -0.76 -1.53
CA GLN A 95 -25.65 -0.63 -2.66
C GLN A 95 -26.73 -1.72 -2.65
N ALA A 96 -26.44 -2.88 -2.06
CA ALA A 96 -27.42 -3.94 -1.83
C ALA A 96 -28.32 -3.69 -0.60
N GLY A 97 -28.28 -2.50 0.01
CA GLY A 97 -29.14 -2.10 1.12
C GLY A 97 -28.66 -2.53 2.50
N MET A 98 -27.45 -3.09 2.64
CA MET A 98 -26.90 -3.38 3.97
C MET A 98 -26.49 -2.09 4.70
N SER A 99 -26.70 -2.06 6.01
CA SER A 99 -26.13 -1.01 6.87
C SER A 99 -24.60 -1.02 6.82
N ILE A 100 -23.97 0.13 7.04
CA ILE A 100 -22.50 0.31 6.97
C ILE A 100 -21.77 -0.72 7.81
N THR A 101 -22.16 -0.89 9.08
CA THR A 101 -21.50 -1.82 9.98
C THR A 101 -21.52 -3.25 9.45
N HIS A 102 -22.66 -3.70 8.90
CA HIS A 102 -22.80 -5.04 8.34
C HIS A 102 -22.04 -5.18 7.02
N ALA A 103 -22.12 -4.18 6.14
CA ALA A 103 -21.41 -4.16 4.86
C ALA A 103 -19.89 -4.21 5.05
N THR A 104 -19.35 -3.40 5.96
CA THR A 104 -17.92 -3.36 6.28
C THR A 104 -17.43 -4.66 6.92
N LEU A 105 -18.17 -5.20 7.88
CA LEU A 105 -17.81 -6.47 8.53
C LEU A 105 -17.86 -7.63 7.53
N TYR A 106 -18.88 -7.66 6.67
CA TYR A 106 -19.00 -8.65 5.60
C TYR A 106 -17.82 -8.57 4.63
N ALA A 107 -17.49 -7.35 4.17
CA ALA A 107 -16.38 -7.12 3.26
C ALA A 107 -15.05 -7.56 3.88
N ALA A 108 -14.77 -7.16 5.13
CA ALA A 108 -13.56 -7.54 5.86
C ALA A 108 -13.43 -9.07 5.95
N ARG A 109 -14.49 -9.75 6.40
CA ARG A 109 -14.47 -11.22 6.55
C ARG A 109 -14.29 -11.95 5.22
N ARG A 110 -14.90 -11.45 4.14
CA ARG A 110 -14.83 -12.10 2.83
C ARG A 110 -13.52 -11.83 2.09
N ARG A 111 -12.85 -10.71 2.38
CA ARG A 111 -11.63 -10.27 1.67
C ARG A 111 -10.33 -10.57 2.42
N ILE A 112 -10.37 -10.90 3.71
CA ILE A 112 -9.16 -11.19 4.48
C ILE A 112 -8.31 -12.32 3.87
N ILE A 113 -8.92 -13.46 3.52
CA ILE A 113 -8.20 -14.60 2.93
C ILE A 113 -7.62 -14.23 1.54
N PRO A 114 -8.40 -13.67 0.60
CA PRO A 114 -7.86 -13.22 -0.68
C PRO A 114 -6.69 -12.23 -0.55
N ILE A 115 -6.80 -11.23 0.33
CA ILE A 115 -5.74 -10.22 0.53
C ILE A 115 -4.47 -10.88 1.07
N LEU A 116 -4.62 -11.78 2.06
CA LEU A 116 -3.49 -12.53 2.61
C LEU A 116 -2.80 -13.39 1.55
N ILE A 117 -3.55 -14.10 0.71
CA ILE A 117 -2.97 -14.90 -0.39
C ILE A 117 -2.14 -14.02 -1.32
N THR A 118 -2.68 -12.89 -1.77
CA THR A 118 -1.94 -12.00 -2.67
C THR A 118 -0.67 -11.45 -2.02
N THR A 119 -0.76 -11.06 -0.74
CA THR A 119 0.38 -10.55 0.03
C THR A 119 1.45 -11.63 0.22
N LEU A 120 1.05 -12.84 0.61
CA LEU A 120 1.95 -13.97 0.80
C LEU A 120 2.61 -14.38 -0.50
N THR A 121 1.89 -14.40 -1.62
CA THR A 121 2.47 -14.70 -2.93
C THR A 121 3.51 -13.66 -3.33
N THR A 122 3.24 -12.36 -3.13
CA THR A 122 4.24 -11.31 -3.41
C THR A 122 5.44 -11.42 -2.49
N ILE A 123 5.23 -11.65 -1.20
CA ILE A 123 6.31 -11.84 -0.23
C ILE A 123 7.16 -13.06 -0.59
N ALA A 124 6.54 -14.20 -0.90
CA ALA A 124 7.22 -15.43 -1.27
C ALA A 124 7.98 -15.29 -2.60
N GLY A 125 7.44 -14.55 -3.56
CA GLY A 125 8.10 -14.29 -4.85
C GLY A 125 9.34 -13.41 -4.71
N LEU A 126 9.32 -12.44 -3.79
CA LEU A 126 10.41 -11.47 -3.60
C LEU A 126 11.34 -11.80 -2.43
N SER A 127 10.98 -12.73 -1.55
CA SER A 127 11.76 -13.10 -0.37
C SER A 127 13.11 -13.69 -0.74
N SER A 128 13.20 -14.45 -1.83
CA SER A 128 14.47 -15.00 -2.33
C SER A 128 15.46 -13.91 -2.74
N LEU A 129 14.97 -12.85 -3.39
CA LEU A 129 15.75 -11.66 -3.75
C LEU A 129 16.10 -10.83 -2.52
N ALA A 130 15.16 -10.65 -1.59
CA ALA A 130 15.39 -9.89 -0.36
C ALA A 130 16.43 -10.56 0.55
N MET A 131 16.45 -11.90 0.60
CA MET A 131 17.43 -12.68 1.36
C MET A 131 18.73 -12.94 0.59
N GLY A 132 18.79 -12.64 -0.70
CA GLY A 132 19.99 -12.84 -1.53
C GLY A 132 20.36 -14.31 -1.76
N LEU A 133 19.39 -15.23 -1.78
CA LEU A 133 19.61 -16.69 -1.84
C LEU A 133 20.29 -17.20 -3.14
N GLY A 134 20.58 -16.32 -4.10
CA GLY A 134 21.35 -16.61 -5.32
C GLY A 134 22.45 -15.58 -5.61
N GLY A 135 22.81 -14.76 -4.62
CA GLY A 135 23.75 -13.64 -4.75
C GLY A 135 23.16 -12.32 -4.25
N ALA A 136 23.96 -11.53 -3.54
CA ALA A 136 23.52 -10.22 -3.04
C ALA A 136 23.54 -9.18 -4.17
N SER A 137 22.36 -8.85 -4.71
CA SER A 137 22.24 -7.75 -5.68
C SER A 137 22.15 -6.41 -4.97
N LEU A 138 23.09 -5.52 -5.27
CA LEU A 138 23.10 -4.12 -4.79
C LEU A 138 21.88 -3.31 -5.27
N ILE A 139 21.21 -3.77 -6.34
CA ILE A 139 20.04 -3.10 -6.93
C ILE A 139 18.76 -3.76 -6.43
N TRP A 140 18.64 -5.08 -6.62
CA TRP A 140 17.38 -5.80 -6.38
C TRP A 140 17.13 -6.17 -4.91
N GLY A 141 18.19 -6.35 -4.12
CA GLY A 141 18.07 -6.67 -2.69
C GLY A 141 17.31 -5.59 -1.90
N PRO A 142 17.72 -4.31 -1.97
CA PRO A 142 17.02 -3.21 -1.28
C PRO A 142 15.58 -3.01 -1.77
N VAL A 143 15.33 -3.13 -3.07
CA VAL A 143 13.98 -3.04 -3.67
C VAL A 143 13.07 -4.13 -3.10
N ALA A 144 13.51 -5.38 -3.17
CA ALA A 144 12.74 -6.53 -2.70
C ALA A 144 12.48 -6.46 -1.18
N THR A 145 13.51 -6.07 -0.42
CA THR A 145 13.40 -5.90 1.04
C THR A 145 12.35 -4.86 1.42
N ALA A 146 12.35 -3.70 0.75
CA ALA A 146 11.35 -2.66 0.97
C ALA A 146 9.93 -3.18 0.69
N ILE A 147 9.72 -3.88 -0.43
CA ILE A 147 8.39 -4.40 -0.79
C ILE A 147 7.95 -5.48 0.20
N VAL A 148 8.80 -6.45 0.53
CA VAL A 148 8.46 -7.58 1.42
C VAL A 148 8.03 -7.09 2.80
N TRP A 149 8.85 -6.27 3.43
CA TRP A 149 8.57 -5.76 4.79
C TRP A 149 7.45 -4.72 4.80
N GLY A 150 7.47 -3.82 3.82
CA GLY A 150 6.44 -2.81 3.64
C GLY A 150 5.07 -3.42 3.43
N LEU A 151 4.96 -4.43 2.55
CA LEU A 151 3.70 -5.12 2.27
C LEU A 151 3.27 -5.98 3.46
N GLY A 152 4.18 -6.71 4.09
CA GLY A 152 3.88 -7.54 5.25
C GLY A 152 3.22 -6.74 6.38
N LEU A 153 3.84 -5.62 6.78
CA LEU A 153 3.30 -4.77 7.83
C LEU A 153 2.04 -4.03 7.37
N SER A 154 2.06 -3.42 6.18
CA SER A 154 0.92 -2.61 5.72
C SER A 154 -0.32 -3.43 5.44
N SER A 155 -0.22 -4.65 4.92
CA SER A 155 -1.39 -5.51 4.70
C SER A 155 -2.08 -5.84 6.01
N VAL A 156 -1.32 -6.13 7.06
CA VAL A 156 -1.88 -6.35 8.41
C VAL A 156 -2.56 -5.07 8.91
N LEU A 157 -1.86 -3.93 8.87
CA LEU A 157 -2.42 -2.65 9.32
C LEU A 157 -3.67 -2.26 8.51
N THR A 158 -3.66 -2.45 7.20
CA THR A 158 -4.76 -2.14 6.28
C THR A 158 -6.01 -2.96 6.60
N LEU A 159 -5.85 -4.25 6.91
CA LEU A 159 -6.97 -5.14 7.25
C LEU A 159 -7.72 -4.68 8.50
N PHE A 160 -7.08 -3.98 9.43
CA PHE A 160 -7.73 -3.42 10.63
C PHE A 160 -8.12 -1.96 10.47
N ALA A 161 -7.23 -1.14 9.90
CA ALA A 161 -7.42 0.30 9.80
C ALA A 161 -8.51 0.67 8.79
N ILE A 162 -8.57 0.02 7.62
CA ILE A 162 -9.55 0.36 6.59
C ILE A 162 -10.99 0.11 7.05
N PRO A 163 -11.35 -1.04 7.66
CA PRO A 163 -12.69 -1.22 8.21
C PRO A 163 -13.09 -0.16 9.24
N LEU A 164 -12.16 0.21 10.14
CA LEU A 164 -12.40 1.22 11.17
C LEU A 164 -12.60 2.60 10.54
N LEU A 165 -11.69 3.02 9.66
CA LEU A 165 -11.76 4.30 8.97
C LEU A 165 -13.01 4.39 8.08
N PHE A 166 -13.32 3.33 7.34
CA PHE A 166 -14.52 3.29 6.50
C PHE A 166 -15.79 3.46 7.34
N ARG A 167 -15.89 2.80 8.50
CA ARG A 167 -17.03 2.94 9.40
C ARG A 167 -17.16 4.35 9.99
N LEU A 168 -16.05 5.02 10.25
CA LEU A 168 -16.04 6.37 10.85
C LEU A 168 -16.37 7.46 9.84
N PHE A 169 -15.84 7.37 8.63
CA PHE A 169 -15.91 8.44 7.63
C PHE A 169 -17.00 8.24 6.58
N VAL A 170 -17.44 7.01 6.32
CA VAL A 170 -18.55 6.75 5.39
C VAL A 170 -19.85 6.77 6.17
N LYS A 171 -20.70 7.75 5.86
CA LYS A 171 -22.06 7.88 6.40
C LYS A 171 -23.05 7.19 5.45
N ALA A 172 -24.07 6.53 6.00
CA ALA A 172 -25.03 5.80 5.18
C ALA A 172 -25.75 6.82 4.28
N PRO A 173 -26.05 6.48 3.01
CA PRO A 173 -26.98 7.28 2.25
C PRO A 173 -28.28 7.36 3.08
N ALA A 174 -28.69 8.58 3.42
CA ALA A 174 -30.00 8.80 4.03
C ALA A 174 -31.03 8.26 3.04
N GLY A 175 -31.75 7.21 3.47
CA GLY A 175 -32.91 6.69 2.75
C GLY A 175 -34.02 7.72 2.71
#